data_AF-X0SJN0-F1
#
_entry.id   AF-X0SJN0-F1
#
_cell.length_a   1.000
_cell.length_b   1.000
_cell.length_c   1.000
_cell.angle_alpha   90.00
_cell.angle_beta   90.00
_cell.angle_gamma   90.00
#
_symmetry.space_group_name_H-M   'P 1'
#
loop_
_entity.id
_entity.type
_entity.pdbx_description
1 polymer ?
#
loop_
_entity_poly.entity_id
_entity_poly.type
_entity_poly.pdbx_seq_one_letter_code
_entity_poly.pdbx_strand_id
1 'polypeptide(L)'
;QKPGSFWRPDLSFDGRRVLFCFKPHADKSFHLYEIGFDGKGLKQLTHSDYDDIDPIYLPDGHIMFTTTRGNSYVRCGPFIYSYILARCDSDGGNVYLVSHNNEPDFVPSLMDDGRVIYSRWEYTDKALWRVQSLWTVNPDGTRVNVFWGNQSIWPDHVSQPRQIPGSHRVMFCGVGHHDWWSGSVGILDQQKGFNFPDGLTKVTRDQPWPECGNGPVDPGESETYHASGQFSGYNAPYPLSDEDFLVSARGSGRRFRLYLMDVDGNRDLVYEGLHDVLHAMPAKPRKRPKARPDRVAWPETGKDRKPSQPGVLFSADVYEGVPDLPRGMAKYLRVFQQDHKTYSTWNKTYRHSGPAVSIVQEEAVKRILGTVPIEEDGSVNFKVPAGTAMFFQLLDENYRCLQTMRSFTGVMPGEVRGCTGCHEKHSDAPRSTSGMPLALKDPPKDLTPPPWGIESISYERFVQPALDKYCGECHQGDGEGRKQLDLTLRPGHGPFKQPYLTLVGPAGWGNPV
;
A
#
# COMPACT_ATOMS: atom_id res chain seq x y z
N GLN A 1 -10.01 -4.87 -37.99
CA GLN A 1 -9.76 -5.42 -36.63
C GLN A 1 -10.36 -4.46 -35.62
N LYS A 2 -10.95 -4.96 -34.53
CA LYS A 2 -11.40 -4.08 -33.43
C LYS A 2 -10.18 -3.61 -32.64
N PRO A 3 -10.07 -2.32 -32.29
CA PRO A 3 -8.88 -1.79 -31.60
C PRO A 3 -8.80 -2.35 -30.17
N GLY A 4 -7.57 -2.67 -29.73
CA GLY A 4 -7.27 -2.98 -28.33
C GLY A 4 -6.96 -1.73 -27.50
N SER A 5 -6.59 -1.93 -26.24
CA SER A 5 -6.25 -0.86 -25.30
C SER A 5 -4.78 -0.98 -24.88
N PHE A 6 -4.03 0.11 -24.98
CA PHE A 6 -2.66 0.21 -24.46
C PHE A 6 -2.66 1.06 -23.20
N TRP A 7 -1.76 0.74 -22.28
CA TRP A 7 -1.60 1.51 -21.06
C TRP A 7 -0.11 1.58 -20.67
N ARG A 8 0.29 2.77 -20.21
CA ARG A 8 1.60 3.19 -19.66
C ARG A 8 2.83 2.40 -20.11
N PRO A 9 3.69 2.99 -20.97
CA PRO A 9 4.97 2.39 -21.31
C PRO A 9 6.09 2.70 -20.30
N ASP A 10 7.21 2.01 -20.45
CA ASP A 10 8.55 2.37 -19.95
C ASP A 10 9.59 2.15 -21.06
N LEU A 11 10.68 2.91 -21.00
CA LEU A 11 11.79 2.80 -21.95
C LEU A 11 12.98 2.07 -21.33
N SER A 12 13.59 1.19 -22.14
CA SER A 12 14.85 0.55 -21.77
C SER A 12 15.93 1.60 -21.51
N PHE A 13 16.90 1.29 -20.66
CA PHE A 13 17.94 2.25 -20.28
C PHE A 13 18.75 2.81 -21.46
N ASP A 14 18.92 2.02 -22.52
CA ASP A 14 19.57 2.44 -23.77
C ASP A 14 18.64 3.19 -24.75
N GLY A 15 17.36 3.35 -24.41
CA GLY A 15 16.36 4.02 -25.24
C GLY A 15 15.95 3.26 -26.49
N ARG A 16 16.28 1.97 -26.62
CA ARG A 16 16.05 1.18 -27.85
C ARG A 16 14.79 0.33 -27.85
N ARG A 17 14.19 0.08 -26.69
CA ARG A 17 13.02 -0.79 -26.53
C ARG A 17 11.95 -0.12 -25.68
N VAL A 18 10.71 -0.40 -26.02
CA VAL A 18 9.51 0.05 -25.31
C VAL A 18 8.88 -1.17 -24.65
N LEU A 19 8.73 -1.11 -23.33
CA LEU A 19 7.95 -2.06 -22.54
C LEU A 19 6.59 -1.42 -22.27
N PHE A 20 5.49 -2.14 -22.42
CA PHE A 20 4.15 -1.61 -22.23
C PHE A 20 3.16 -2.73 -21.90
N CYS A 21 1.95 -2.39 -21.47
CA CYS A 21 0.87 -3.36 -21.41
C CYS A 21 -0.21 -3.10 -22.47
N PHE A 22 -0.77 -4.18 -22.98
CA PHE A 22 -1.79 -4.16 -24.02
C PHE A 22 -2.84 -5.22 -23.77
N LYS A 23 -4.10 -4.83 -23.96
CA LYS A 23 -5.25 -5.73 -23.99
C LYS A 23 -5.87 -5.73 -25.38
N PRO A 24 -5.65 -6.79 -26.19
CA PRO A 24 -6.41 -6.99 -27.42
C PRO A 24 -7.93 -6.98 -27.16
N HIS A 25 -8.73 -6.53 -28.13
CA HIS A 25 -10.19 -6.44 -27.95
C HIS A 25 -10.86 -7.78 -27.57
N ALA A 26 -10.31 -8.91 -28.05
CA ALA A 26 -10.85 -10.24 -27.80
C ALA A 26 -10.39 -10.84 -26.47
N ASP A 27 -9.36 -10.26 -25.84
CA ASP A 27 -8.77 -10.78 -24.61
C ASP A 27 -9.45 -10.17 -23.38
N LYS A 28 -9.39 -10.92 -22.28
CA LYS A 28 -10.03 -10.53 -21.01
C LYS A 28 -9.15 -9.59 -20.20
N SER A 29 -7.83 -9.73 -20.32
CA SER A 29 -6.84 -9.10 -19.46
C SER A 29 -5.72 -8.40 -20.24
N PHE A 30 -5.05 -7.46 -19.57
CA PHE A 30 -3.81 -6.85 -20.05
C PHE A 30 -2.62 -7.81 -19.91
N HIS A 31 -1.74 -7.80 -20.91
CA HIS A 31 -0.45 -8.50 -20.89
C HIS A 31 0.71 -7.55 -21.12
N LEU A 32 1.90 -7.95 -20.68
CA LEU A 32 3.13 -7.21 -20.93
C LEU A 32 3.67 -7.52 -22.33
N TYR A 33 4.16 -6.49 -23.01
CA TYR A 33 4.77 -6.58 -24.32
C TYR A 33 6.05 -5.75 -24.37
N GLU A 34 7.01 -6.19 -25.18
CA GLU A 34 8.21 -5.44 -25.54
C GLU A 34 8.27 -5.27 -27.06
N ILE A 35 8.73 -4.12 -27.54
CA ILE A 35 8.98 -3.86 -28.95
C ILE A 35 10.22 -2.98 -29.12
N GLY A 36 10.93 -3.12 -30.23
CA GLY A 36 11.96 -2.17 -30.64
C GLY A 36 11.37 -0.79 -30.89
N PHE A 37 12.11 0.27 -30.56
CA PHE A 37 11.70 1.65 -30.81
C PHE A 37 11.55 1.95 -32.32
N ASP A 38 12.16 1.13 -33.18
CA ASP A 38 11.98 1.13 -34.63
C ASP A 38 10.65 0.47 -35.10
N GLY A 39 9.82 0.00 -34.17
CA GLY A 39 8.55 -0.67 -34.42
C GLY A 39 8.68 -2.15 -34.78
N LYS A 40 9.86 -2.77 -34.66
CA LYS A 40 10.09 -4.18 -35.00
C LYS A 40 10.23 -5.04 -33.75
N GLY A 41 10.09 -6.36 -33.93
CA GLY A 41 10.36 -7.34 -32.88
C GLY A 41 9.35 -7.33 -31.73
N LEU A 42 8.07 -7.08 -32.02
CA LEU A 42 6.99 -7.14 -31.02
C LEU A 42 6.95 -8.55 -30.38
N LYS A 43 7.02 -8.59 -29.05
CA LYS A 43 6.96 -9.82 -28.25
C LYS A 43 5.97 -9.64 -27.10
N GLN A 44 5.07 -10.61 -26.94
CA GLN A 44 4.29 -10.76 -25.71
C GLN A 44 5.13 -11.49 -24.65
N LEU A 45 5.18 -10.95 -23.44
CA LEU A 45 5.98 -11.48 -22.33
C LEU A 45 5.12 -12.31 -21.37
N THR A 46 3.95 -11.81 -20.98
CA THR A 46 3.06 -12.51 -20.03
C THR A 46 1.83 -13.10 -20.69
N HIS A 47 1.36 -14.22 -20.14
CA HIS A 47 0.23 -14.99 -20.66
C HIS A 47 -0.60 -15.53 -19.47
N SER A 48 -1.75 -14.92 -19.16
CA SER A 48 -2.66 -15.41 -18.10
C SER A 48 -4.05 -14.77 -18.14
N ASP A 49 -4.97 -15.23 -17.30
CA ASP A 49 -6.28 -14.55 -17.14
C ASP A 49 -6.24 -13.32 -16.21
N TYR A 50 -5.08 -12.94 -15.69
CA TYR A 50 -4.88 -11.77 -14.83
C TYR A 50 -4.36 -10.57 -15.63
N ASP A 51 -4.74 -9.37 -15.19
CA ASP A 51 -4.21 -8.12 -15.71
C ASP A 51 -2.78 -7.94 -15.21
N ASP A 52 -1.84 -7.71 -16.13
CA ASP A 52 -0.47 -7.30 -15.86
C ASP A 52 -0.27 -5.90 -16.49
N ILE A 53 -0.11 -4.85 -15.67
CA ILE A 53 -0.06 -3.44 -16.11
C ILE A 53 1.04 -2.62 -15.41
N ASP A 54 1.29 -1.40 -15.89
CA ASP A 54 2.31 -0.46 -15.38
C ASP A 54 3.71 -1.07 -15.26
N PRO A 55 4.25 -1.68 -16.33
CA PRO A 55 5.55 -2.32 -16.26
C PRO A 55 6.71 -1.31 -16.25
N ILE A 56 7.78 -1.63 -15.52
CA ILE A 56 9.04 -0.90 -15.50
C ILE A 56 10.23 -1.85 -15.67
N TYR A 57 11.29 -1.37 -16.31
CA TYR A 57 12.57 -2.07 -16.34
C TYR A 57 13.30 -1.91 -15.00
N LEU A 58 13.85 -3.02 -14.50
CA LEU A 58 14.75 -3.05 -13.36
C LEU A 58 16.22 -3.06 -13.80
N PRO A 59 17.15 -2.51 -12.99
CA PRO A 59 18.56 -2.38 -13.37
C PRO A 59 19.29 -3.73 -13.54
N ASP A 60 18.75 -4.79 -12.96
CA ASP A 60 19.25 -6.17 -13.03
C ASP A 60 18.71 -6.96 -14.23
N GLY A 61 17.87 -6.35 -15.07
CA GLY A 61 17.28 -6.96 -16.26
C GLY A 61 15.89 -7.56 -16.06
N HIS A 62 15.38 -7.62 -14.83
CA HIS A 62 14.01 -8.05 -14.57
C HIS A 62 12.99 -6.96 -14.94
N ILE A 63 11.72 -7.34 -14.90
CA ILE A 63 10.60 -6.43 -15.08
C ILE A 63 9.77 -6.44 -13.81
N MET A 64 9.43 -5.26 -13.28
CA MET A 64 8.43 -5.10 -12.22
C MET A 64 7.16 -4.52 -12.82
N PHE A 65 6.01 -4.95 -12.33
CA PHE A 65 4.70 -4.53 -12.84
C PHE A 65 3.65 -4.69 -11.73
N THR A 66 2.45 -4.20 -12.01
CA THR A 66 1.29 -4.35 -11.14
C THR A 66 0.36 -5.41 -11.70
N THR A 67 -0.25 -6.23 -10.85
CA THR A 67 -1.02 -7.39 -11.31
C THR A 67 -2.19 -7.75 -10.42
N THR A 68 -3.23 -8.33 -11.03
CA THR A 68 -4.37 -8.94 -10.30
C THR A 68 -4.15 -10.40 -9.90
N ARG A 69 -2.94 -10.96 -10.13
CA ARG A 69 -2.56 -12.33 -9.70
C ARG A 69 -2.67 -12.58 -8.20
N GLY A 70 -2.72 -11.53 -7.38
CA GLY A 70 -3.04 -11.64 -5.97
C GLY A 70 -4.44 -12.19 -5.69
N ASN A 71 -5.31 -12.20 -6.71
CA ASN A 71 -6.68 -12.73 -6.68
C ASN A 71 -7.47 -12.28 -5.44
N SER A 72 -7.41 -10.98 -5.19
CA SER A 72 -8.06 -10.34 -4.04
C SER A 72 -8.85 -9.11 -4.49
N TYR A 73 -9.75 -8.67 -3.61
CA TYR A 73 -10.66 -7.54 -3.83
C TYR A 73 -10.39 -6.44 -2.83
N VAL A 74 -10.56 -5.19 -3.27
CA VAL A 74 -10.48 -4.03 -2.37
C VAL A 74 -11.63 -4.06 -1.36
N ARG A 75 -11.46 -3.41 -0.21
CA ARG A 75 -12.54 -3.38 0.80
C ARG A 75 -13.67 -2.40 0.46
N CYS A 76 -13.41 -1.36 -0.33
CA CYS A 76 -14.40 -0.34 -0.71
C CYS A 76 -15.33 -0.72 -1.88
N GLY A 77 -15.19 -1.91 -2.48
CA GLY A 77 -16.05 -2.32 -3.59
C GLY A 77 -15.97 -3.81 -3.91
N PRO A 78 -17.09 -4.55 -3.91
CA PRO A 78 -17.07 -6.00 -4.12
C PRO A 78 -16.63 -6.41 -5.54
N PHE A 79 -16.77 -5.55 -6.54
CA PHE A 79 -16.44 -5.86 -7.93
C PHE A 79 -15.08 -5.31 -8.39
N ILE A 80 -14.26 -4.82 -7.45
CA ILE A 80 -12.99 -4.16 -7.77
C ILE A 80 -11.85 -5.08 -7.33
N TYR A 81 -11.06 -5.55 -8.31
CA TYR A 81 -9.85 -6.33 -8.05
C TYR A 81 -8.77 -5.43 -7.46
N SER A 82 -8.02 -5.97 -6.50
CA SER A 82 -6.82 -5.34 -5.98
C SER A 82 -5.63 -5.64 -6.89
N TYR A 83 -4.75 -4.64 -7.06
CA TYR A 83 -3.50 -4.77 -7.79
C TYR A 83 -2.35 -4.81 -6.79
N ILE A 84 -1.39 -5.70 -7.02
CA ILE A 84 -0.17 -5.79 -6.20
C ILE A 84 1.06 -5.78 -7.10
N LEU A 85 2.23 -5.56 -6.52
CA LEU A 85 3.48 -5.60 -7.27
C LEU A 85 3.91 -7.04 -7.54
N ALA A 86 4.37 -7.28 -8.75
CA ALA A 86 5.03 -8.51 -9.16
C ALA A 86 6.32 -8.22 -9.92
N ARG A 87 7.23 -9.19 -9.91
CA ARG A 87 8.47 -9.20 -10.69
C ARG A 87 8.54 -10.46 -11.52
N CYS A 88 9.10 -10.35 -12.73
CA CYS A 88 9.39 -11.48 -13.60
C CYS A 88 10.75 -11.32 -14.27
N ASP A 89 11.22 -12.42 -14.87
CA ASP A 89 12.41 -12.41 -15.72
C ASP A 89 12.18 -11.54 -16.96
N SER A 90 13.27 -11.16 -17.63
CA SER A 90 13.22 -10.30 -18.84
C SER A 90 12.36 -10.87 -19.99
N ASP A 91 12.09 -12.17 -19.99
CA ASP A 91 11.27 -12.84 -20.99
C ASP A 91 9.80 -13.03 -20.57
N GLY A 92 9.44 -12.62 -19.35
CA GLY A 92 8.12 -12.80 -18.75
C GLY A 92 7.95 -14.08 -17.91
N GLY A 93 8.97 -14.94 -17.84
CA GLY A 93 9.00 -16.13 -16.99
C GLY A 93 9.13 -15.79 -15.49
N ASN A 94 8.93 -16.80 -14.64
CA ASN A 94 9.14 -16.72 -13.19
C ASN A 94 8.50 -15.49 -12.52
N VAL A 95 7.17 -15.40 -12.61
CA VAL A 95 6.41 -14.32 -11.99
C VAL A 95 6.28 -14.56 -10.48
N TYR A 96 6.80 -13.63 -9.68
CA TYR A 96 6.64 -13.62 -8.22
C TYR A 96 5.91 -12.37 -7.76
N LEU A 97 5.01 -12.52 -6.79
CA LEU A 97 4.43 -11.40 -6.07
C LEU A 97 5.48 -10.85 -5.10
N VAL A 98 5.68 -9.54 -5.12
CA VAL A 98 6.72 -8.84 -4.33
C VAL A 98 6.14 -7.78 -3.39
N SER A 99 4.83 -7.59 -3.42
CA SER A 99 4.11 -6.86 -2.38
C SER A 99 2.94 -7.69 -1.83
N HIS A 100 2.57 -7.40 -0.59
CA HIS A 100 1.63 -8.20 0.22
C HIS A 100 0.45 -7.37 0.69
N ASN A 101 0.19 -6.23 0.05
CA ASN A 101 -0.91 -5.36 0.46
C ASN A 101 -2.25 -6.03 0.17
N ASN A 102 -3.20 -5.81 1.08
CA ASN A 102 -4.59 -6.22 0.90
C ASN A 102 -5.39 -5.21 0.07
N GLU A 103 -4.84 -4.01 -0.08
CA GLU A 103 -5.33 -2.96 -0.96
C GLU A 103 -4.33 -2.76 -2.12
N PRO A 104 -4.67 -1.93 -3.12
CA PRO A 104 -3.82 -1.71 -4.27
C PRO A 104 -2.44 -1.12 -3.95
N ASP A 105 -1.41 -1.73 -4.53
CA ASP A 105 -0.09 -1.15 -4.74
C ASP A 105 0.09 -0.97 -6.25
N PHE A 106 0.26 0.26 -6.73
CA PHE A 106 0.31 0.53 -8.17
C PHE A 106 1.29 1.64 -8.57
N VAL A 107 1.35 1.92 -9.87
CA VAL A 107 2.13 2.99 -10.50
C VAL A 107 3.62 3.01 -10.13
N PRO A 108 4.33 1.87 -10.18
CA PRO A 108 5.74 1.79 -9.78
C PRO A 108 6.64 2.66 -10.67
N SER A 109 7.74 3.14 -10.09
CA SER A 109 8.75 3.96 -10.75
C SER A 109 10.12 3.68 -10.15
N LEU A 110 11.15 3.53 -10.99
CA LEU A 110 12.51 3.24 -10.54
C LEU A 110 13.21 4.51 -10.05
N MET A 111 13.85 4.43 -8.88
CA MET A 111 14.68 5.50 -8.30
C MET A 111 16.16 5.32 -8.67
N ASP A 112 16.91 6.41 -8.63
CA ASP A 112 18.36 6.50 -8.90
C ASP A 112 19.21 5.65 -7.94
N ASP A 113 18.68 5.33 -6.75
CA ASP A 113 19.31 4.45 -5.76
C ASP A 113 18.98 2.95 -5.95
N GLY A 114 18.24 2.63 -7.02
CA GLY A 114 17.83 1.29 -7.39
C GLY A 114 16.62 0.74 -6.62
N ARG A 115 15.99 1.51 -5.73
CA ARG A 115 14.67 1.17 -5.17
C ARG A 115 13.56 1.48 -6.18
N VAL A 116 12.39 0.88 -5.96
CA VAL A 116 11.16 1.22 -6.66
C VAL A 116 10.27 2.00 -5.71
N ILE A 117 9.79 3.17 -6.15
CA ILE A 117 8.76 3.96 -5.47
C ILE A 117 7.41 3.69 -6.12
N TYR A 118 6.34 3.62 -5.33
CA TYR A 118 4.99 3.30 -5.79
C TYR A 118 3.95 3.93 -4.87
N SER A 119 2.71 4.03 -5.36
CA SER A 119 1.56 4.44 -4.54
C SER A 119 0.89 3.21 -3.93
N ARG A 120 0.56 3.32 -2.65
CA ARG A 120 -0.11 2.29 -1.85
C ARG A 120 -1.39 2.85 -1.25
N TRP A 121 -2.48 2.13 -1.43
CA TRP A 121 -3.69 2.30 -0.63
C TRP A 121 -3.47 1.77 0.79
N GLU A 122 -3.67 2.63 1.78
CA GLU A 122 -3.32 2.36 3.18
C GLU A 122 -4.56 2.55 4.08
N TYR A 123 -5.66 1.85 3.74
CA TYR A 123 -6.92 1.84 4.54
C TYR A 123 -6.86 0.89 5.74
N THR A 124 -5.66 0.55 6.18
CA THR A 124 -5.45 -0.46 7.20
C THR A 124 -5.62 0.16 8.57
N ASP A 125 -6.73 -0.17 9.25
CA ASP A 125 -7.16 0.42 10.52
C ASP A 125 -7.22 1.96 10.49
N LYS A 126 -7.53 2.52 9.31
CA LYS A 126 -7.63 3.95 9.02
C LYS A 126 -8.94 4.20 8.26
N ALA A 127 -9.34 5.47 8.17
CA ALA A 127 -10.48 5.84 7.37
C ALA A 127 -10.30 5.31 5.94
N LEU A 128 -11.34 4.64 5.44
CA LEU A 128 -11.47 4.25 4.03
C LEU A 128 -11.19 5.47 3.13
N TRP A 129 -10.73 5.27 1.89
CA TRP A 129 -10.49 6.26 0.82
C TRP A 129 -9.48 7.39 1.08
N ARG A 130 -9.08 7.69 2.33
CA ARG A 130 -8.31 8.92 2.63
C ARG A 130 -6.79 8.82 2.58
N VAL A 131 -6.21 7.65 2.86
CA VAL A 131 -4.74 7.54 2.95
C VAL A 131 -4.23 6.64 1.83
N GLN A 132 -3.73 7.27 0.75
CA GLN A 132 -3.07 6.60 -0.36
C GLN A 132 -1.71 7.27 -0.56
N SER A 133 -0.68 6.62 -0.05
CA SER A 133 0.63 7.20 0.30
C SER A 133 1.74 6.59 -0.54
N LEU A 134 2.95 7.19 -0.50
CA LEU A 134 4.08 6.66 -1.23
C LEU A 134 4.93 5.73 -0.38
N TRP A 135 5.36 4.65 -1.00
CA TRP A 135 6.20 3.62 -0.40
C TRP A 135 7.36 3.28 -1.33
N THR A 136 8.43 2.75 -0.75
CA THR A 136 9.56 2.20 -1.50
C THR A 136 9.76 0.73 -1.19
N VAL A 137 10.26 -0.01 -2.17
CA VAL A 137 10.64 -1.42 -2.04
C VAL A 137 11.92 -1.67 -2.84
N ASN A 138 12.73 -2.66 -2.45
CA ASN A 138 13.80 -3.13 -3.32
C ASN A 138 13.22 -3.91 -4.53
N PRO A 139 13.97 -4.06 -5.63
CA PRO A 139 13.52 -4.84 -6.78
C PRO A 139 13.10 -6.28 -6.45
N ASP A 140 13.69 -6.89 -5.42
CA ASP A 140 13.38 -8.25 -4.96
C ASP A 140 12.18 -8.33 -3.98
N GLY A 141 11.50 -7.21 -3.68
CA GLY A 141 10.37 -7.17 -2.74
C GLY A 141 10.77 -6.94 -1.28
N THR A 142 12.07 -6.99 -0.95
CA THR A 142 12.54 -6.76 0.42
C THR A 142 12.50 -5.27 0.81
N ARG A 143 12.56 -4.98 2.11
CA ARG A 143 12.65 -3.61 2.65
C ARG A 143 11.56 -2.66 2.17
N VAL A 144 10.31 -3.12 2.17
CA VAL A 144 9.13 -2.24 2.00
C VAL A 144 9.12 -1.18 3.10
N ASN A 145 9.17 0.10 2.75
CA ASN A 145 9.19 1.21 3.70
C ASN A 145 8.30 2.36 3.22
N VAL A 146 7.71 3.09 4.18
CA VAL A 146 7.03 4.36 3.89
C VAL A 146 8.04 5.33 3.29
N PHE A 147 7.68 5.95 2.17
CA PHE A 147 8.38 7.10 1.64
C PHE A 147 7.80 8.39 2.23
N TRP A 148 6.49 8.58 2.12
CA TRP A 148 5.79 9.76 2.65
C TRP A 148 4.27 9.50 2.73
N GLY A 149 3.62 10.07 3.74
CA GLY A 149 2.17 10.25 3.79
C GLY A 149 1.37 9.18 4.54
N ASN A 150 2.02 8.27 5.28
CA ASN A 150 1.33 7.17 5.98
C ASN A 150 0.28 7.65 7.01
N GLN A 151 0.38 8.89 7.49
CA GLN A 151 -0.57 9.53 8.40
C GLN A 151 -1.19 10.81 7.79
N SER A 152 -1.16 10.94 6.46
CA SER A 152 -1.56 12.17 5.76
C SER A 152 -2.77 11.93 4.88
N ILE A 153 -3.73 12.87 4.92
CA ILE A 153 -4.92 12.87 4.04
C ILE A 153 -4.88 14.02 3.02
N TRP A 154 -3.80 14.80 2.99
CA TRP A 154 -3.59 15.90 2.06
C TRP A 154 -2.27 15.73 1.32
N PRO A 155 -2.30 15.49 0.00
CA PRO A 155 -3.47 14.98 -0.72
C PRO A 155 -3.85 13.58 -0.22
N ASP A 156 -5.10 13.17 -0.44
CA ASP A 156 -5.56 11.83 -0.06
C ASP A 156 -4.99 10.74 -0.96
N HIS A 157 -4.57 11.10 -2.18
CA HIS A 157 -3.86 10.20 -3.06
C HIS A 157 -2.67 10.82 -3.80
N VAL A 158 -1.48 10.40 -3.39
CA VAL A 158 -0.21 10.70 -4.05
C VAL A 158 0.07 9.64 -5.14
N SER A 159 -0.14 9.95 -6.41
CA SER A 159 -0.04 8.99 -7.52
C SER A 159 1.08 9.33 -8.51
N GLN A 160 1.45 8.35 -9.33
CA GLN A 160 2.43 8.46 -10.41
C GLN A 160 3.77 9.10 -9.98
N PRO A 161 4.39 8.62 -8.89
CA PRO A 161 5.60 9.23 -8.36
C PRO A 161 6.78 9.06 -9.33
N ARG A 162 7.56 10.12 -9.50
CA ARG A 162 8.82 10.10 -10.23
C ARG A 162 9.86 10.93 -9.49
N GLN A 163 11.03 10.35 -9.30
CA GLN A 163 12.16 11.08 -8.72
C GLN A 163 12.58 12.19 -9.68
N ILE A 164 12.84 13.38 -9.12
CA ILE A 164 13.44 14.50 -9.85
C ILE A 164 14.89 14.13 -10.14
N PRO A 165 15.34 14.16 -11.42
CA PRO A 165 16.69 13.72 -11.79
C PRO A 165 17.78 14.40 -10.95
N GLY A 166 18.71 13.60 -10.41
CA GLY A 166 19.84 14.14 -9.62
C GLY A 166 19.48 14.64 -8.22
N SER A 167 18.24 14.43 -7.77
CA SER A 167 17.74 14.87 -6.47
C SER A 167 17.11 13.71 -5.68
N HIS A 168 16.88 13.88 -4.39
CA HIS A 168 16.11 12.95 -3.55
C HIS A 168 14.60 13.28 -3.56
N ARG A 169 14.22 14.39 -4.19
CA ARG A 169 12.84 14.88 -4.26
C ARG A 169 12.02 14.06 -5.27
N VAL A 170 10.73 13.92 -5.01
CA VAL A 170 9.81 13.13 -5.84
C VAL A 170 8.64 14.01 -6.29
N MET A 171 8.50 14.17 -7.60
CA MET A 171 7.32 14.78 -8.20
C MET A 171 6.20 13.74 -8.34
N PHE A 172 4.96 14.15 -8.16
CA PHE A 172 3.80 13.27 -8.21
C PHE A 172 2.56 13.99 -8.73
N CYS A 173 1.53 13.22 -9.09
CA CYS A 173 0.19 13.71 -9.37
C CYS A 173 -0.73 13.38 -8.18
N GLY A 174 -1.18 14.41 -7.46
CA GLY A 174 -2.20 14.32 -6.43
C GLY A 174 -3.58 14.18 -7.07
N VAL A 175 -4.20 13.02 -6.95
CA VAL A 175 -5.52 12.73 -7.57
C VAL A 175 -6.55 12.43 -6.48
N GLY A 176 -7.84 12.29 -6.85
CA GLY A 176 -8.87 11.85 -5.92
C GLY A 176 -8.96 10.32 -5.86
N HIS A 177 -9.60 9.79 -4.81
CA HIS A 177 -9.91 8.36 -4.73
C HIS A 177 -10.84 7.89 -5.86
N HIS A 178 -11.81 8.72 -6.21
CA HIS A 178 -12.81 8.53 -7.26
C HIS A 178 -12.57 9.47 -8.47
N ASP A 179 -11.75 10.51 -8.33
CA ASP A 179 -11.40 11.46 -9.39
C ASP A 179 -9.92 11.40 -9.79
N TRP A 180 -9.57 10.34 -10.52
CA TRP A 180 -8.20 10.12 -11.02
C TRP A 180 -7.77 11.18 -12.06
N TRP A 181 -8.73 11.80 -12.75
CA TRP A 181 -8.50 12.54 -13.99
C TRP A 181 -8.52 14.06 -13.82
N SER A 182 -8.58 14.55 -12.59
CA SER A 182 -8.60 16.00 -12.31
C SER A 182 -7.51 16.39 -11.30
N GLY A 183 -6.34 15.74 -11.40
CA GLY A 183 -5.26 15.88 -10.42
C GLY A 183 -4.57 17.24 -10.37
N SER A 184 -3.70 17.39 -9.37
CA SER A 184 -2.76 18.50 -9.17
C SER A 184 -1.33 17.97 -9.09
N VAL A 185 -0.33 18.74 -9.49
CA VAL A 185 1.09 18.35 -9.37
C VAL A 185 1.66 18.84 -8.03
N GLY A 186 2.38 17.96 -7.35
CA GLY A 186 3.12 18.28 -6.14
C GLY A 186 4.53 17.69 -6.15
N ILE A 187 5.35 18.14 -5.21
CA ILE A 187 6.69 17.60 -4.96
C ILE A 187 6.79 17.22 -3.48
N LEU A 188 7.46 16.09 -3.23
CA LEU A 188 7.79 15.60 -1.91
C LEU A 188 9.29 15.68 -1.66
N ASP A 189 9.64 16.13 -0.46
CA ASP A 189 10.99 16.20 0.10
C ASP A 189 11.00 15.56 1.49
N GLN A 190 11.48 14.31 1.54
CA GLN A 190 11.54 13.52 2.75
C GLN A 190 12.46 14.11 3.83
N GLN A 191 13.44 14.95 3.45
CA GLN A 191 14.34 15.59 4.43
C GLN A 191 13.60 16.65 5.26
N LYS A 192 12.52 17.22 4.72
CA LYS A 192 11.69 18.20 5.39
C LYS A 192 10.57 17.56 6.21
N GLY A 193 10.16 16.33 5.89
CA GLY A 193 9.19 15.58 6.67
C GLY A 193 8.59 14.40 5.92
N PHE A 194 7.82 13.58 6.64
CA PHE A 194 7.24 12.33 6.15
C PHE A 194 5.72 12.35 6.07
N ASN A 195 5.09 13.41 6.57
CA ASN A 195 3.65 13.55 6.65
C ASN A 195 3.30 15.01 6.52
N PHE A 196 2.11 15.29 5.99
CA PHE A 196 1.55 16.61 5.88
C PHE A 196 1.62 17.39 7.21
N PRO A 197 1.99 18.69 7.18
CA PRO A 197 2.36 19.46 5.99
C PRO A 197 3.83 19.28 5.57
N ASP A 198 4.63 18.66 6.41
CA ASP A 198 6.08 18.62 6.29
C ASP A 198 6.54 17.75 5.11
N GLY A 199 7.41 18.34 4.29
CA GLY A 199 7.92 17.67 3.09
C GLY A 199 6.99 17.70 1.88
N LEU A 200 5.82 18.35 1.96
CA LEU A 200 4.95 18.57 0.79
C LEU A 200 5.11 20.00 0.28
N THR A 201 5.21 20.16 -1.03
CA THR A 201 4.98 21.43 -1.74
C THR A 201 4.09 21.21 -2.95
N LYS A 202 3.24 22.19 -3.24
CA LYS A 202 2.30 22.17 -4.36
C LYS A 202 2.83 22.98 -5.53
N VAL A 203 2.96 22.33 -6.67
CA VAL A 203 3.39 22.97 -7.91
C VAL A 203 2.20 23.66 -8.55
N THR A 204 1.13 22.92 -8.88
CA THR A 204 -0.05 23.50 -9.56
C THR A 204 -0.99 24.16 -8.56
N ARG A 205 -0.68 25.41 -8.16
CA ARG A 205 -1.45 26.15 -7.14
C ARG A 205 -2.81 26.66 -7.60
N ASP A 206 -3.11 26.51 -8.89
CA ASP A 206 -4.36 26.88 -9.53
C ASP A 206 -5.47 25.81 -9.43
N GLN A 207 -5.17 24.64 -8.89
CA GLN A 207 -6.15 23.57 -8.64
C GLN A 207 -6.11 23.13 -7.18
N PRO A 208 -7.27 22.85 -6.55
CA PRO A 208 -7.29 22.19 -5.25
C PRO A 208 -6.82 20.73 -5.38
N TRP A 209 -6.38 20.13 -4.28
CA TRP A 209 -6.27 18.66 -4.26
C TRP A 209 -7.68 18.06 -4.44
N PRO A 210 -7.89 17.11 -5.37
CA PRO A 210 -9.23 16.54 -5.59
C PRO A 210 -9.75 15.83 -4.34
N GLU A 211 -11.07 15.86 -4.11
CA GLU A 211 -11.81 15.22 -3.00
C GLU A 211 -11.49 15.64 -1.56
N CYS A 212 -10.23 15.93 -1.23
CA CYS A 212 -9.83 16.42 0.09
C CYS A 212 -9.72 17.93 0.18
N GLY A 213 -9.71 18.63 -0.96
CA GLY A 213 -9.45 20.06 -1.03
C GLY A 213 -8.05 20.42 -0.53
N ASN A 214 -7.77 21.71 -0.40
CA ASN A 214 -6.54 22.15 0.25
C ASN A 214 -6.61 21.92 1.76
N GLY A 215 -5.49 21.52 2.35
CA GLY A 215 -5.38 21.34 3.78
C GLY A 215 -5.43 22.67 4.55
N PRO A 216 -5.30 22.64 5.89
CA PRO A 216 -5.23 23.85 6.72
C PRO A 216 -4.04 24.74 6.34
N VAL A 217 -3.03 24.17 5.68
CA VAL A 217 -1.96 24.86 4.96
C VAL A 217 -1.80 24.24 3.57
N ASP A 218 -1.34 25.02 2.59
CA ASP A 218 -1.07 24.54 1.22
C ASP A 218 0.25 25.15 0.73
N PRO A 219 1.40 24.65 1.21
CA PRO A 219 2.72 25.19 0.88
C PRO A 219 2.96 25.12 -0.63
N GLY A 220 3.24 26.26 -1.26
CA GLY A 220 3.60 26.32 -2.68
C GLY A 220 5.05 25.92 -2.91
N GLU A 221 5.34 25.30 -4.06
CA GLU A 221 6.72 25.07 -4.50
C GLU A 221 7.42 26.39 -4.87
N SER A 222 6.71 27.25 -5.60
CA SER A 222 7.19 28.57 -6.01
C SER A 222 6.32 29.68 -5.42
N GLU A 223 6.99 30.75 -4.97
CA GLU A 223 6.37 32.01 -4.56
C GLU A 223 5.91 32.85 -5.77
N THR A 224 6.56 32.66 -6.92
CA THR A 224 6.29 33.36 -8.19
C THR A 224 5.28 32.64 -9.08
N TYR A 225 4.65 31.57 -8.57
CA TYR A 225 3.71 30.77 -9.35
C TYR A 225 2.61 31.60 -10.02
N HIS A 226 2.48 31.50 -11.33
CA HIS A 226 1.40 32.07 -12.12
C HIS A 226 0.55 30.97 -12.77
N ALA A 227 -0.75 30.97 -12.48
CA ALA A 227 -1.71 30.02 -13.03
C ALA A 227 -1.88 30.00 -14.57
N SER A 228 -1.37 31.00 -15.31
CA SER A 228 -1.56 31.28 -16.74
C SER A 228 -2.56 30.36 -17.48
N GLY A 229 -3.81 30.81 -17.58
CA GLY A 229 -4.91 30.06 -18.21
C GLY A 229 -5.87 29.44 -17.19
N GLN A 230 -6.91 28.75 -17.70
CA GLN A 230 -7.89 28.04 -16.89
C GLN A 230 -7.77 26.54 -17.15
N PHE A 231 -7.16 25.83 -16.20
CA PHE A 231 -7.00 24.39 -16.23
C PHE A 231 -7.97 23.73 -15.25
N SER A 232 -8.34 22.48 -15.55
CA SER A 232 -9.32 21.68 -14.81
C SER A 232 -8.75 20.31 -14.38
N GLY A 233 -7.45 20.10 -14.57
CA GLY A 233 -6.79 18.86 -14.20
C GLY A 233 -5.42 18.68 -14.83
N TYR A 234 -4.52 18.10 -14.05
CA TYR A 234 -3.18 17.68 -14.42
C TYR A 234 -3.04 16.17 -14.24
N ASN A 235 -2.18 15.55 -15.03
CA ASN A 235 -1.88 14.12 -14.93
C ASN A 235 -0.47 13.82 -15.47
N ALA A 236 0.08 12.69 -15.02
CA ALA A 236 1.30 12.09 -15.53
C ALA A 236 2.50 13.04 -15.65
N PRO A 237 2.86 13.80 -14.58
CA PRO A 237 4.06 14.63 -14.63
C PRO A 237 5.32 13.78 -14.83
N TYR A 238 6.26 14.30 -15.62
CA TYR A 238 7.56 13.69 -15.89
C TYR A 238 8.66 14.75 -15.69
N PRO A 239 9.38 14.72 -14.57
CA PRO A 239 10.43 15.72 -14.28
C PRO A 239 11.61 15.58 -15.26
N LEU A 240 12.07 16.70 -15.79
CA LEU A 240 13.25 16.83 -16.65
C LEU A 240 14.43 17.40 -15.87
N SER A 241 14.16 18.34 -14.97
CA SER A 241 15.05 18.94 -13.97
C SER A 241 14.26 19.20 -12.68
N ASP A 242 14.86 19.94 -11.75
CA ASP A 242 14.20 20.49 -10.56
C ASP A 242 13.19 21.59 -10.86
N GLU A 243 13.31 22.25 -12.02
CA GLU A 243 12.42 23.32 -12.46
C GLU A 243 11.45 22.86 -13.56
N ASP A 244 11.91 22.11 -14.56
CA ASP A 244 11.15 21.77 -15.76
C ASP A 244 10.59 20.34 -15.75
N PHE A 245 9.38 20.17 -16.27
CA PHE A 245 8.73 18.88 -16.40
C PHE A 245 7.74 18.83 -17.57
N LEU A 246 7.54 17.63 -18.13
CA LEU A 246 6.41 17.37 -19.03
C LEU A 246 5.16 17.06 -18.21
N VAL A 247 4.00 17.54 -18.64
CA VAL A 247 2.73 17.24 -17.97
C VAL A 247 1.58 17.16 -18.96
N SER A 248 0.66 16.24 -18.70
CA SER A 248 -0.63 16.23 -19.36
C SER A 248 -1.56 17.16 -18.62
N ALA A 249 -2.05 18.21 -19.28
CA ALA A 249 -2.98 19.16 -18.66
C ALA A 249 -4.24 19.35 -19.52
N ARG A 250 -5.36 19.60 -18.86
CA ARG A 250 -6.66 19.84 -19.49
C ARG A 250 -7.17 21.23 -19.12
N GLY A 251 -7.52 22.03 -20.14
CA GLY A 251 -8.13 23.35 -19.98
C GLY A 251 -9.64 23.33 -19.73
N SER A 252 -10.35 24.32 -20.28
CA SER A 252 -11.83 24.33 -20.40
C SER A 252 -12.36 23.27 -21.39
N GLY A 253 -11.52 22.80 -22.31
CA GLY A 253 -11.82 21.65 -23.17
C GLY A 253 -11.78 20.33 -22.38
N ARG A 254 -12.33 19.26 -22.97
CA ARG A 254 -12.40 17.95 -22.30
C ARG A 254 -11.13 17.08 -22.41
N ARG A 255 -10.16 17.45 -23.25
CA ARG A 255 -9.00 16.59 -23.58
C ARG A 255 -7.70 17.03 -22.90
N PHE A 256 -6.90 16.06 -22.48
CA PHE A 256 -5.53 16.25 -22.06
C PHE A 256 -4.61 16.52 -23.26
N ARG A 257 -3.78 17.55 -23.12
CA ARG A 257 -2.72 17.92 -24.06
C ARG A 257 -1.38 17.87 -23.35
N LEU A 258 -0.29 17.75 -24.11
CA LEU A 258 1.06 17.73 -23.56
C LEU A 258 1.63 19.14 -23.48
N TYR A 259 2.10 19.49 -22.30
CA TYR A 259 2.80 20.74 -22.02
C TYR A 259 4.21 20.47 -21.50
N LEU A 260 5.15 21.34 -21.85
CA LEU A 260 6.35 21.58 -21.06
C LEU A 260 5.97 22.65 -20.04
N MET A 261 6.16 22.37 -18.76
CA MET A 261 5.78 23.24 -17.67
C MET A 261 6.93 23.39 -16.69
N ASP A 262 7.08 24.56 -16.10
CA ASP A 262 8.01 24.79 -14.99
C ASP A 262 7.28 24.90 -13.64
N VAL A 263 8.05 24.94 -12.55
CA VAL A 263 7.52 25.09 -11.19
C VAL A 263 6.89 26.46 -10.91
N ASP A 264 7.16 27.47 -11.74
CA ASP A 264 6.59 28.82 -11.69
C ASP A 264 5.25 28.92 -12.43
N GLY A 265 4.80 27.86 -13.10
CA GLY A 265 3.51 27.81 -13.77
C GLY A 265 3.53 28.26 -15.23
N ASN A 266 4.70 28.56 -15.81
CA ASN A 266 4.83 28.77 -17.25
C ASN A 266 4.58 27.44 -17.97
N ARG A 267 3.88 27.50 -19.11
CA ARG A 267 3.45 26.31 -19.85
C ARG A 267 3.50 26.56 -21.35
N ASP A 268 4.26 25.71 -22.02
CA ASP A 268 4.33 25.68 -23.48
C ASP A 268 3.61 24.44 -24.01
N LEU A 269 2.64 24.65 -24.90
CA LEU A 269 1.96 23.55 -25.58
C LEU A 269 2.95 22.83 -26.50
N VAL A 270 3.27 21.58 -26.17
CA VAL A 270 4.16 20.73 -26.98
C VAL A 270 3.36 19.96 -28.02
N TYR A 271 2.21 19.40 -27.63
CA TYR A 271 1.41 18.56 -28.53
C TYR A 271 -0.07 18.50 -28.13
N GLU A 272 -0.94 18.66 -29.14
CA GLU A 272 -2.38 18.36 -29.03
C GLU A 272 -2.73 17.19 -29.97
N GLY A 273 -3.21 16.10 -29.38
CA GLY A 273 -3.65 14.92 -30.11
C GLY A 273 -5.13 14.95 -30.50
N LEU A 274 -5.52 14.01 -31.36
CA LEU A 274 -6.94 13.68 -31.62
C LEU A 274 -7.63 13.12 -30.35
N HIS A 275 -6.87 12.39 -29.54
CA HIS A 275 -7.27 11.81 -28.25
C HIS A 275 -6.47 12.45 -27.09
N ASP A 276 -6.82 12.08 -25.86
CA ASP A 276 -6.05 12.46 -24.66
C ASP A 276 -4.59 12.05 -24.78
N VAL A 277 -3.69 13.00 -24.49
CA VAL A 277 -2.25 12.75 -24.48
C VAL A 277 -1.81 12.52 -23.04
N LEU A 278 -1.40 11.30 -22.71
CA LEU A 278 -1.02 10.88 -21.36
C LEU A 278 0.35 10.18 -21.36
N HIS A 279 1.05 10.26 -20.23
CA HIS A 279 2.30 9.51 -19.96
C HIS A 279 3.46 9.80 -20.93
N ALA A 280 3.56 11.04 -21.40
CA ALA A 280 4.68 11.45 -22.22
C ALA A 280 6.01 11.23 -21.49
N MET A 281 7.02 10.81 -22.24
CA MET A 281 8.38 10.59 -21.73
C MET A 281 9.40 10.94 -22.81
N PRO A 282 10.57 11.49 -22.46
CA PRO A 282 11.65 11.72 -23.41
C PRO A 282 12.17 10.39 -23.98
N ALA A 283 12.20 10.29 -25.31
CA ALA A 283 12.79 9.16 -26.02
C ALA A 283 14.32 9.30 -26.10
N LYS A 284 15.01 9.06 -24.98
CA LYS A 284 16.48 9.11 -24.89
C LYS A 284 17.04 8.04 -23.95
N PRO A 285 18.31 7.64 -24.10
CA PRO A 285 18.99 6.83 -23.10
C PRO A 285 18.93 7.49 -21.72
N ARG A 286 18.79 6.67 -20.68
CA ARG A 286 18.77 7.08 -19.27
C ARG A 286 19.80 6.29 -18.45
N LYS A 287 20.29 6.88 -17.37
CA LYS A 287 21.23 6.22 -16.47
C LYS A 287 20.59 4.95 -15.90
N ARG A 288 21.27 3.82 -16.00
CA ARG A 288 20.91 2.58 -15.30
C ARG A 288 21.42 2.68 -13.86
N PRO A 289 20.55 2.67 -12.83
CA PRO A 289 20.99 2.61 -11.44
C PRO A 289 21.81 1.36 -11.15
N LYS A 290 22.56 1.36 -10.04
CA LYS A 290 23.27 0.15 -9.61
C LYS A 290 22.24 -0.93 -9.26
N ALA A 291 22.38 -2.11 -9.87
CA ALA A 291 21.56 -3.26 -9.51
C ALA A 291 21.77 -3.63 -8.05
N ARG A 292 20.67 -3.82 -7.32
CA ARG A 292 20.69 -4.34 -5.95
C ARG A 292 20.74 -5.86 -6.03
N PRO A 293 21.63 -6.53 -5.29
CA PRO A 293 21.68 -7.98 -5.29
C PRO A 293 20.41 -8.54 -4.65
N ASP A 294 19.93 -9.63 -5.22
CA ASP A 294 18.79 -10.36 -4.70
C ASP A 294 19.15 -11.02 -3.36
N ARG A 295 18.27 -10.89 -2.37
CA ARG A 295 18.44 -11.49 -1.03
C ARG A 295 17.35 -12.50 -0.72
N VAL A 296 16.42 -12.72 -1.64
CA VAL A 296 15.27 -13.58 -1.43
C VAL A 296 15.64 -15.02 -1.75
N ALA A 297 15.27 -15.94 -0.86
CA ALA A 297 15.28 -17.36 -1.12
C ALA A 297 14.07 -17.73 -2.00
N TRP A 298 14.12 -17.36 -3.29
CA TRP A 298 13.00 -17.53 -4.22
C TRP A 298 12.49 -18.97 -4.21
N PRO A 299 11.17 -19.18 -4.02
CA PRO A 299 10.60 -20.52 -4.07
C PRO A 299 10.65 -21.03 -5.51
N GLU A 300 10.88 -22.33 -5.67
CA GLU A 300 10.71 -23.01 -6.95
C GLU A 300 9.26 -22.80 -7.48
N THR A 301 9.10 -22.73 -8.80
CA THR A 301 7.79 -22.55 -9.45
C THR A 301 7.22 -23.88 -9.94
N GLY A 302 5.91 -23.92 -10.23
CA GLY A 302 5.26 -25.10 -10.81
C GLY A 302 5.14 -26.30 -9.85
N LYS A 303 5.37 -27.51 -10.37
CA LYS A 303 5.19 -28.78 -9.64
C LYS A 303 6.22 -28.98 -8.53
N ASP A 304 7.37 -28.32 -8.64
CA ASP A 304 8.48 -28.44 -7.69
C ASP A 304 8.39 -27.41 -6.55
N ARG A 305 7.32 -26.60 -6.53
CA ARG A 305 7.10 -25.57 -5.51
C ARG A 305 7.10 -26.17 -4.09
N LYS A 306 8.08 -25.77 -3.30
CA LYS A 306 8.19 -26.05 -1.87
C LYS A 306 7.62 -24.88 -1.04
N PRO A 307 7.25 -25.11 0.23
CA PRO A 307 6.90 -24.02 1.14
C PRO A 307 8.03 -22.98 1.21
N SER A 308 7.66 -21.70 1.15
CA SER A 308 8.61 -20.60 1.28
C SER A 308 9.32 -20.64 2.63
N GLN A 309 10.61 -20.31 2.64
CA GLN A 309 11.34 -20.13 3.90
C GLN A 309 10.71 -18.98 4.70
N PRO A 310 10.64 -19.10 6.04
CA PRO A 310 10.21 -17.97 6.87
C PRO A 310 11.22 -16.82 6.76
N GLY A 311 10.76 -15.62 7.08
CA GLY A 311 11.66 -14.50 7.36
C GLY A 311 11.87 -14.31 8.86
N VAL A 312 12.75 -13.37 9.21
CA VAL A 312 13.07 -13.00 10.58
C VAL A 312 12.82 -11.52 10.77
N LEU A 313 12.10 -11.18 11.84
CA LEU A 313 11.95 -9.82 12.31
C LEU A 313 12.58 -9.65 13.69
N PHE A 314 13.21 -8.50 13.89
CA PHE A 314 13.74 -8.12 15.19
C PHE A 314 13.56 -6.63 15.47
N SER A 315 13.52 -6.28 16.76
CA SER A 315 13.61 -4.91 17.22
C SER A 315 14.62 -4.83 18.35
N ALA A 316 15.47 -3.80 18.32
CA ALA A 316 16.43 -3.55 19.39
C ALA A 316 15.73 -3.08 20.67
N ASP A 317 14.62 -2.34 20.55
CA ASP A 317 13.82 -1.87 21.67
C ASP A 317 12.40 -1.52 21.20
N VAL A 318 11.39 -2.27 21.64
CA VAL A 318 9.99 -2.02 21.27
C VAL A 318 9.41 -0.73 21.89
N TYR A 319 10.09 -0.11 22.85
CA TYR A 319 9.65 1.14 23.46
C TYR A 319 10.09 2.38 22.66
N GLU A 320 11.00 2.23 21.69
CA GLU A 320 11.34 3.30 20.76
C GLU A 320 10.14 3.62 19.86
N GLY A 321 9.76 4.90 19.77
CA GLY A 321 8.57 5.36 19.04
C GLY A 321 7.26 5.37 19.83
N VAL A 322 7.26 4.89 21.08
CA VAL A 322 6.08 4.87 21.98
C VAL A 322 6.41 5.48 23.35
N PRO A 323 6.80 6.76 23.42
CA PRO A 323 7.37 7.38 24.61
C PRO A 323 6.43 7.39 25.83
N ASP A 324 5.12 7.37 25.60
CA ASP A 324 4.11 7.41 26.66
C ASP A 324 3.89 6.05 27.34
N LEU A 325 4.46 4.97 26.80
CA LEU A 325 4.32 3.63 27.37
C LEU A 325 5.40 3.37 28.43
N PRO A 326 5.03 3.12 29.71
CA PRO A 326 6.01 2.84 30.75
C PRO A 326 6.87 1.61 30.43
N ARG A 327 8.20 1.75 30.52
CA ARG A 327 9.13 0.63 30.28
C ARG A 327 8.87 -0.51 31.26
N GLY A 328 8.96 -1.73 30.76
CA GLY A 328 8.66 -2.96 31.50
C GLY A 328 7.17 -3.31 31.54
N MET A 329 6.26 -2.45 31.09
CA MET A 329 4.83 -2.76 31.03
C MET A 329 4.50 -3.77 29.93
N ALA A 330 5.11 -3.64 28.75
CA ALA A 330 4.97 -4.60 27.67
C ALA A 330 5.79 -5.86 27.97
N LYS A 331 5.10 -7.01 28.01
CA LYS A 331 5.67 -8.35 28.28
C LYS A 331 5.70 -9.23 27.03
N TYR A 332 4.76 -9.02 26.12
CA TYR A 332 4.65 -9.81 24.90
C TYR A 332 4.41 -8.93 23.69
N LEU A 333 4.96 -9.34 22.55
CA LEU A 333 4.58 -8.85 21.23
C LEU A 333 3.62 -9.86 20.61
N ARG A 334 2.40 -9.44 20.30
CA ARG A 334 1.46 -10.24 19.50
C ARG A 334 1.70 -9.97 18.03
N VAL A 335 1.87 -11.04 17.28
CA VAL A 335 2.01 -11.03 15.83
C VAL A 335 0.73 -11.58 15.22
N PHE A 336 0.13 -10.83 14.32
CA PHE A 336 -1.08 -11.23 13.61
C PHE A 336 -0.99 -10.83 12.15
N GLN A 337 -1.67 -11.58 11.29
CA GLN A 337 -1.78 -11.26 9.88
C GLN A 337 -3.15 -10.70 9.56
N GLN A 338 -3.21 -9.94 8.46
CA GLN A 338 -4.46 -9.61 7.79
C GLN A 338 -4.62 -10.49 6.55
N ASP A 339 -5.77 -11.17 6.47
CA ASP A 339 -6.11 -12.03 5.35
C ASP A 339 -6.57 -11.21 4.14
N HIS A 340 -6.17 -11.68 2.96
CA HIS A 340 -6.70 -11.18 1.69
C HIS A 340 -8.18 -11.47 1.57
N LYS A 341 -8.92 -10.45 1.11
CA LYS A 341 -10.30 -10.62 0.69
C LYS A 341 -10.31 -11.33 -0.66
N THR A 342 -10.31 -12.66 -0.62
CA THR A 342 -10.28 -13.53 -1.81
C THR A 342 -11.68 -13.95 -2.30
N TYR A 343 -12.73 -13.49 -1.61
CA TYR A 343 -14.11 -13.75 -1.94
C TYR A 343 -14.90 -12.45 -2.03
N SER A 344 -15.79 -12.40 -3.02
CA SER A 344 -16.72 -11.30 -3.23
C SER A 344 -18.14 -11.81 -3.44
N THR A 345 -19.11 -11.12 -2.87
CA THR A 345 -20.54 -11.34 -3.12
C THR A 345 -21.04 -10.69 -4.40
N TRP A 346 -20.18 -9.95 -5.12
CA TRP A 346 -20.51 -9.10 -6.29
C TRP A 346 -21.54 -7.98 -6.03
N ASN A 347 -22.18 -7.99 -4.87
CA ASN A 347 -23.13 -7.00 -4.39
C ASN A 347 -22.66 -6.47 -3.03
N LYS A 348 -22.94 -5.20 -2.74
CA LYS A 348 -22.67 -4.61 -1.42
C LYS A 348 -23.63 -5.23 -0.41
N THR A 349 -23.11 -5.89 0.62
CA THR A 349 -23.92 -6.47 1.71
C THR A 349 -24.11 -5.50 2.87
N TYR A 350 -23.17 -4.57 3.06
CA TYR A 350 -23.29 -3.44 3.99
C TYR A 350 -22.32 -2.33 3.57
N ARG A 351 -22.79 -1.07 3.58
CA ARG A 351 -22.04 0.12 3.15
C ARG A 351 -21.31 -0.08 1.82
N HIS A 352 -19.98 -0.15 1.84
CA HIS A 352 -19.15 -0.27 0.63
C HIS A 352 -18.72 -1.71 0.35
N SER A 353 -18.83 -2.59 1.33
CA SER A 353 -18.26 -3.94 1.29
C SER A 353 -19.28 -5.03 0.91
N GLY A 354 -18.77 -6.06 0.25
CA GLY A 354 -19.45 -7.33 0.01
C GLY A 354 -18.46 -8.49 -0.11
N PRO A 355 -18.46 -9.50 0.79
CA PRO A 355 -19.21 -9.53 2.04
C PRO A 355 -18.70 -8.47 3.03
N ALA A 356 -19.55 -8.09 3.98
CA ALA A 356 -19.23 -7.20 5.08
C ALA A 356 -18.65 -7.98 6.25
N VAL A 357 -17.60 -7.44 6.87
CA VAL A 357 -16.87 -8.07 7.99
C VAL A 357 -17.20 -7.40 9.32
N SER A 358 -17.53 -6.10 9.30
CA SER A 358 -17.75 -5.27 10.49
C SER A 358 -18.82 -4.23 10.22
N ILE A 359 -19.54 -3.81 11.27
CA ILE A 359 -20.52 -2.72 11.18
C ILE A 359 -19.87 -1.33 11.25
N VAL A 360 -18.70 -1.23 11.86
CA VAL A 360 -18.09 0.06 12.19
C VAL A 360 -17.47 0.71 10.95
N GLN A 361 -16.64 -0.04 10.21
CA GLN A 361 -15.97 0.36 8.98
C GLN A 361 -15.65 -0.88 8.12
N GLU A 362 -15.04 -0.66 6.96
CA GLU A 362 -14.42 -1.64 6.09
C GLU A 362 -13.14 -2.24 6.71
N GLU A 363 -13.33 -2.96 7.82
CA GLU A 363 -12.28 -3.71 8.51
C GLU A 363 -11.89 -4.98 7.74
N ALA A 364 -10.67 -5.42 7.96
CA ALA A 364 -10.14 -6.62 7.37
C ALA A 364 -10.19 -7.80 8.35
N VAL A 365 -10.27 -9.01 7.81
CA VAL A 365 -10.20 -10.25 8.59
C VAL A 365 -8.76 -10.43 9.08
N LYS A 366 -8.59 -10.65 10.39
CA LYS A 366 -7.27 -10.84 11.01
C LYS A 366 -7.17 -12.18 11.72
N ARG A 367 -5.97 -12.76 11.72
CA ARG A 367 -5.63 -14.03 12.39
C ARG A 367 -4.42 -13.81 13.29
N ILE A 368 -4.52 -14.22 14.55
CA ILE A 368 -3.37 -14.17 15.46
C ILE A 368 -2.44 -15.33 15.10
N LEU A 369 -1.21 -15.01 14.70
CA LEU A 369 -0.18 -16.00 14.41
C LEU A 369 0.46 -16.50 15.69
N GLY A 370 0.65 -15.62 16.67
CA GLY A 370 1.09 -15.97 18.00
C GLY A 370 1.64 -14.79 18.79
N THR A 371 2.35 -15.10 19.86
CA THR A 371 3.05 -14.13 20.69
C THR A 371 4.52 -14.52 20.84
N VAL A 372 5.37 -13.51 21.06
CA VAL A 372 6.77 -13.68 21.44
C VAL A 372 7.03 -12.87 22.72
N PRO A 373 7.77 -13.40 23.71
CA PRO A 373 8.16 -12.62 24.89
C PRO A 373 9.09 -11.48 24.49
N ILE A 374 8.90 -10.33 25.14
CA ILE A 374 9.81 -9.17 25.06
C ILE A 374 10.87 -9.32 26.14
N GLU A 375 12.14 -9.16 25.77
CA GLU A 375 13.26 -9.22 26.73
C GLU A 375 13.24 -8.02 27.70
N GLU A 376 13.99 -8.13 28.80
CA GLU A 376 14.05 -7.06 29.82
C GLU A 376 14.54 -5.71 29.28
N ASP A 377 15.41 -5.74 28.25
CA ASP A 377 15.90 -4.54 27.58
C ASP A 377 14.92 -3.97 26.53
N GLY A 378 13.79 -4.63 26.30
CA GLY A 378 12.78 -4.26 25.30
C GLY A 378 12.99 -4.92 23.94
N SER A 379 14.01 -5.76 23.77
CA SER A 379 14.32 -6.36 22.47
C SER A 379 13.47 -7.58 22.14
N VAL A 380 13.30 -7.86 20.84
CA VAL A 380 12.62 -9.05 20.30
C VAL A 380 13.33 -9.56 19.05
N ASN A 381 13.29 -10.87 18.82
CA ASN A 381 13.88 -11.54 17.65
C ASN A 381 13.10 -12.83 17.36
N PHE A 382 12.39 -12.88 16.22
CA PHE A 382 11.43 -13.95 15.96
C PHE A 382 11.23 -14.26 14.48
N LYS A 383 10.83 -15.50 14.19
CA LYS A 383 10.48 -15.94 12.84
C LYS A 383 9.04 -15.61 12.49
N VAL A 384 8.80 -15.38 11.21
CA VAL A 384 7.47 -15.05 10.68
C VAL A 384 7.26 -15.66 9.28
N PRO A 385 5.99 -15.93 8.90
CA PRO A 385 5.70 -16.42 7.55
C PRO A 385 6.00 -15.34 6.50
N ALA A 386 6.77 -15.71 5.48
CA ALA A 386 7.01 -14.84 4.34
C ALA A 386 5.77 -14.68 3.47
N GLY A 387 5.66 -13.55 2.76
CA GLY A 387 4.56 -13.31 1.84
C GLY A 387 3.23 -12.91 2.51
N THR A 388 3.26 -12.46 3.77
CA THR A 388 2.07 -12.12 4.55
C THR A 388 2.09 -10.67 5.03
N ALA A 389 0.91 -10.05 5.12
CA ALA A 389 0.74 -8.72 5.73
C ALA A 389 0.65 -8.88 7.26
N MET A 390 1.74 -8.55 7.96
CA MET A 390 1.92 -8.72 9.39
C MET A 390 1.75 -7.42 10.17
N PHE A 391 1.26 -7.58 11.38
CA PHE A 391 0.94 -6.53 12.32
C PHE A 391 1.43 -6.88 13.71
N PHE A 392 1.57 -5.85 14.53
CA PHE A 392 2.09 -5.98 15.88
C PHE A 392 1.21 -5.27 16.91
N GLN A 393 1.10 -5.90 18.07
CA GLN A 393 0.53 -5.33 19.27
C GLN A 393 1.47 -5.55 20.46
N LEU A 394 1.76 -4.49 21.22
CA LEU A 394 2.41 -4.62 22.51
C LEU A 394 1.37 -5.03 23.55
N LEU A 395 1.68 -6.05 24.36
CA LEU A 395 0.77 -6.58 25.36
C LEU A 395 1.37 -6.52 26.76
N ASP A 396 0.51 -6.31 27.78
CA ASP A 396 0.89 -6.42 29.19
C ASP A 396 1.01 -7.88 29.66
N GLU A 397 1.29 -8.06 30.96
CA GLU A 397 1.38 -9.38 31.61
C GLU A 397 0.07 -10.19 31.54
N ASN A 398 -1.07 -9.51 31.33
CA ASN A 398 -2.40 -10.10 31.21
C ASN A 398 -2.85 -10.23 29.74
N TYR A 399 -1.93 -10.09 28.78
CA TYR A 399 -2.17 -10.13 27.34
C TYR A 399 -3.14 -9.06 26.81
N ARG A 400 -3.33 -7.96 27.55
CA ARG A 400 -4.14 -6.81 27.12
C ARG A 400 -3.31 -5.93 26.21
N CYS A 401 -3.94 -5.42 25.15
CA CYS A 401 -3.27 -4.55 24.18
C CYS A 401 -2.94 -3.19 24.80
N LEU A 402 -1.66 -2.83 24.73
CA LEU A 402 -1.10 -1.53 25.16
C LEU A 402 -0.95 -0.58 23.97
N GLN A 403 -0.54 -1.12 22.82
CA GLN A 403 -0.33 -0.35 21.60
C GLN A 403 -0.57 -1.23 20.38
N THR A 404 -1.18 -0.66 19.33
CA THR A 404 -1.41 -1.34 18.05
C THR A 404 -0.70 -0.61 16.91
N MET A 405 0.04 -1.34 16.08
CA MET A 405 0.53 -0.83 14.81
C MET A 405 -0.66 -0.67 13.83
N ARG A 406 -0.97 0.58 13.44
CA ARG A 406 -2.05 0.91 12.47
C ARG A 406 -1.51 1.01 11.04
N SER A 407 -0.81 -0.03 10.63
CA SER A 407 -0.29 -0.32 9.30
C SER A 407 0.27 -1.74 9.35
N PHE A 408 0.86 -2.23 8.25
CA PHE A 408 1.44 -3.56 8.22
C PHE A 408 2.82 -3.56 7.60
N THR A 409 3.57 -4.62 7.88
CA THR A 409 4.83 -4.93 7.24
C THR A 409 4.82 -6.37 6.72
N GLY A 410 5.83 -6.72 5.94
CA GLY A 410 5.99 -8.05 5.36
C GLY A 410 7.47 -8.38 5.25
N VAL A 411 7.76 -9.67 5.06
CA VAL A 411 9.09 -10.15 4.70
C VAL A 411 9.00 -11.09 3.51
N MET A 412 10.01 -11.01 2.64
CA MET A 412 10.22 -12.00 1.59
C MET A 412 10.87 -13.28 2.15
N PRO A 413 10.81 -14.41 1.43
CA PRO A 413 11.44 -15.65 1.87
C PRO A 413 12.92 -15.48 2.22
N GLY A 414 13.32 -15.86 3.43
CA GLY A 414 14.70 -15.72 3.92
C GLY A 414 15.14 -14.30 4.29
N GLU A 415 14.26 -13.30 4.19
CA GLU A 415 14.60 -11.92 4.58
C GLU A 415 14.76 -11.81 6.10
N VAL A 416 15.86 -11.15 6.52
CA VAL A 416 16.09 -10.75 7.91
C VAL A 416 15.98 -9.23 7.97
N ARG A 417 15.02 -8.74 8.76
CA ARG A 417 14.69 -7.30 8.82
C ARG A 417 14.56 -6.83 10.27
N GLY A 418 15.29 -5.77 10.58
CA GLY A 418 15.18 -5.07 11.86
C GLY A 418 14.34 -3.81 11.76
N CYS A 419 13.60 -3.50 12.80
CA CYS A 419 13.07 -2.16 13.10
C CYS A 419 13.89 -1.58 14.26
N THR A 420 14.07 -0.25 14.30
CA THR A 420 14.71 0.36 15.47
C THR A 420 13.76 0.45 16.66
N GLY A 421 12.45 0.53 16.39
CA GLY A 421 11.37 0.63 17.37
C GLY A 421 10.00 0.31 16.80
N CYS A 422 8.95 0.60 17.57
CA CYS A 422 7.57 0.54 17.11
C CYS A 422 7.14 1.92 16.56
N HIS A 423 7.09 2.06 15.23
CA HIS A 423 6.64 3.28 14.53
C HIS A 423 7.70 4.41 14.54
N GLU A 424 8.96 4.04 14.38
CA GLU A 424 10.10 4.95 14.29
C GLU A 424 10.07 5.85 13.04
N LYS A 425 10.87 6.92 13.07
CA LYS A 425 11.34 7.54 11.83
C LYS A 425 12.57 6.77 11.37
N HIS A 426 12.54 6.17 10.18
CA HIS A 426 13.68 5.40 9.65
C HIS A 426 14.93 6.27 9.33
N SER A 427 14.83 7.60 9.47
CA SER A 427 15.96 8.55 9.44
C SER A 427 16.71 8.63 10.77
N ASP A 428 16.12 8.14 11.86
CA ASP A 428 16.70 8.26 13.19
C ASP A 428 17.67 7.10 13.41
N ALA A 429 18.88 7.44 13.88
CA ALA A 429 19.80 6.42 14.35
C ALA A 429 19.17 5.69 15.54
N PRO A 430 19.28 4.35 15.63
CA PRO A 430 18.86 3.64 16.83
C PRO A 430 19.58 4.25 18.04
N ARG A 431 18.89 4.35 19.18
CA ARG A 431 19.55 4.80 20.41
C ARG A 431 20.72 3.88 20.68
N SER A 432 21.88 4.48 20.95
CA SER A 432 23.09 3.73 21.32
C SER A 432 22.82 3.01 22.64
N THR A 433 22.53 1.71 22.57
CA THR A 433 22.51 0.85 23.75
C THR A 433 23.93 0.37 24.03
N SER A 434 24.30 0.29 25.32
CA SER A 434 25.62 -0.16 25.79
C SER A 434 25.80 -1.68 25.66
N GLY A 435 25.45 -2.26 24.51
CA GLY A 435 25.61 -3.68 24.20
C GLY A 435 24.65 -4.18 23.12
N MET A 436 24.94 -5.39 22.60
CA MET A 436 24.06 -6.10 21.68
C MET A 436 22.72 -6.42 22.39
N PRO A 437 21.56 -6.11 21.78
CA PRO A 437 20.24 -6.41 22.34
C PRO A 437 20.12 -7.87 22.77
N LEU A 438 19.47 -8.13 23.91
CA LEU A 438 19.36 -9.45 24.53
C LEU A 438 18.77 -10.48 23.56
N ALA A 439 17.70 -10.13 22.86
CA ALA A 439 17.01 -11.02 21.93
C ALA A 439 17.87 -11.44 20.74
N LEU A 440 18.92 -10.67 20.40
CA LEU A 440 19.81 -10.97 19.30
C LEU A 440 20.98 -11.89 19.70
N LYS A 441 21.17 -12.16 20.99
CA LYS A 441 22.19 -13.11 21.48
C LYS A 441 21.80 -14.56 21.20
N ASP A 442 20.50 -14.82 21.09
CA ASP A 442 19.94 -16.14 20.80
C ASP A 442 19.38 -16.21 19.36
N PRO A 443 19.22 -17.43 18.81
CA PRO A 443 18.51 -17.61 17.55
C PRO A 443 17.07 -17.06 17.59
N PRO A 444 16.50 -16.64 16.43
CA PRO A 444 15.13 -16.14 16.37
C PRO A 444 14.11 -17.13 16.93
N LYS A 445 13.26 -16.67 17.85
CA LYS A 445 12.23 -17.48 18.51
C LYS A 445 11.08 -17.80 17.55
N ASP A 446 10.48 -18.96 17.72
CA ASP A 446 9.21 -19.30 17.07
C ASP A 446 8.04 -18.64 17.83
N LEU A 447 6.95 -18.34 17.12
CA LEU A 447 5.75 -17.75 17.72
C LEU A 447 5.00 -18.79 18.55
N THR A 448 4.57 -18.41 19.75
CA THR A 448 3.65 -19.22 20.56
C THR A 448 2.21 -18.97 20.08
N PRO A 449 1.55 -19.96 19.44
CA PRO A 449 0.19 -19.78 18.93
C PRO A 449 -0.82 -19.62 20.08
N PRO A 450 -1.98 -18.97 19.85
CA PRO A 450 -3.00 -18.92 20.88
C PRO A 450 -3.67 -20.29 21.08
N PRO A 451 -4.41 -20.49 22.20
CA PRO A 451 -5.04 -21.78 22.51
C PRO A 451 -6.02 -22.32 21.45
N TRP A 452 -6.55 -21.46 20.59
CA TRP A 452 -7.45 -21.80 19.49
C TRP A 452 -6.72 -21.91 18.14
N GLY A 453 -5.39 -22.00 18.14
CA GLY A 453 -4.58 -22.03 16.93
C GLY A 453 -4.67 -20.73 16.14
N ILE A 454 -4.43 -20.80 14.84
CA ILE A 454 -4.35 -19.62 13.97
C ILE A 454 -5.67 -19.27 13.29
N GLU A 455 -6.83 -19.61 13.85
CA GLU A 455 -8.12 -19.28 13.21
C GLU A 455 -8.42 -17.77 13.17
N SER A 456 -9.20 -17.33 12.18
CA SER A 456 -9.67 -15.95 12.14
C SER A 456 -10.70 -15.69 13.23
N ILE A 457 -10.65 -14.51 13.84
CA ILE A 457 -11.55 -14.15 14.93
C ILE A 457 -12.92 -13.78 14.33
N SER A 458 -13.99 -14.31 14.91
CA SER A 458 -15.38 -14.01 14.54
C SER A 458 -16.24 -13.94 15.78
N TYR A 459 -17.15 -12.96 15.81
CA TYR A 459 -18.09 -12.78 16.92
C TYR A 459 -18.89 -14.06 17.19
N GLU A 460 -19.48 -14.66 16.17
CA GLU A 460 -20.36 -15.84 16.31
C GLU A 460 -19.58 -17.11 16.70
N ARG A 461 -18.29 -17.23 16.33
CA ARG A 461 -17.47 -18.39 16.68
C ARG A 461 -16.82 -18.29 18.06
N PHE A 462 -16.44 -17.08 18.49
CA PHE A 462 -15.61 -16.90 19.69
C PHE A 462 -16.30 -16.12 20.79
N VAL A 463 -17.02 -15.04 20.45
CA VAL A 463 -17.60 -14.13 21.45
C VAL A 463 -18.93 -14.68 21.93
N GLN A 464 -19.85 -15.01 21.02
CA GLN A 464 -21.18 -15.48 21.40
C GLN A 464 -21.14 -16.74 22.28
N PRO A 465 -20.34 -17.80 21.97
CA PRO A 465 -20.28 -18.97 22.85
C PRO A 465 -19.74 -18.67 24.26
N ALA A 466 -18.87 -17.67 24.39
CA ALA A 466 -18.41 -17.22 25.71
C ALA A 466 -19.52 -16.50 26.47
N LEU A 467 -20.31 -15.64 25.78
CA LEU A 467 -21.47 -14.98 26.37
C LEU A 467 -22.54 -16.01 26.78
N ASP A 468 -22.82 -16.99 25.94
CA ASP A 468 -23.79 -18.05 26.25
C ASP A 468 -23.39 -18.82 27.50
N LYS A 469 -22.09 -19.15 27.64
CA LYS A 469 -21.58 -19.92 28.77
C LYS A 469 -21.50 -19.13 30.08
N TYR A 470 -21.05 -17.87 30.03
CA TYR A 470 -20.71 -17.12 31.24
C TYR A 470 -21.69 -15.98 31.56
N CYS A 471 -22.56 -15.61 30.63
CA CYS A 471 -23.54 -14.53 30.80
C CYS A 471 -24.98 -14.99 30.48
N GLY A 472 -25.15 -16.11 29.78
CA GLY A 472 -26.42 -16.56 29.22
C GLY A 472 -27.51 -16.77 30.28
N GLU A 473 -27.17 -17.34 31.43
CA GLU A 473 -28.12 -17.60 32.52
C GLU A 473 -28.89 -16.34 32.96
N CYS A 474 -28.20 -15.20 33.04
CA CYS A 474 -28.83 -13.94 33.46
C CYS A 474 -29.34 -13.10 32.29
N HIS A 475 -28.72 -13.18 31.12
CA HIS A 475 -28.93 -12.23 30.01
C HIS A 475 -29.68 -12.82 28.79
N GLN A 476 -30.16 -14.06 28.87
CA GLN A 476 -30.91 -14.74 27.83
C GLN A 476 -32.13 -15.46 28.41
N GLY A 477 -33.04 -15.92 27.54
CA GLY A 477 -34.25 -16.66 27.95
C GLY A 477 -35.10 -15.84 28.93
N ASP A 478 -35.35 -16.42 30.11
CA ASP A 478 -36.12 -15.82 31.21
C ASP A 478 -35.22 -15.15 32.26
N GLY A 479 -33.91 -15.02 32.01
CA GLY A 479 -32.97 -14.35 32.91
C GLY A 479 -33.32 -12.88 33.13
N GLU A 480 -33.34 -12.43 34.40
CA GLU A 480 -33.76 -11.07 34.77
C GLU A 480 -32.86 -9.97 34.16
N GLY A 481 -31.57 -10.24 33.96
CA GLY A 481 -30.60 -9.32 33.34
C GLY A 481 -30.90 -9.02 31.87
N ARG A 482 -31.70 -9.86 31.20
CA ARG A 482 -32.14 -9.66 29.81
C ARG A 482 -32.89 -8.34 29.62
N LYS A 483 -33.62 -7.88 30.65
CA LYS A 483 -34.39 -6.62 30.61
C LYS A 483 -33.49 -5.39 30.43
N GLN A 484 -32.23 -5.47 30.88
CA GLN A 484 -31.24 -4.39 30.74
C GLN A 484 -30.30 -4.63 29.55
N LEU A 485 -29.89 -5.88 29.33
CA LEU A 485 -28.98 -6.27 28.27
C LEU A 485 -29.35 -7.66 27.77
N ASP A 486 -30.00 -7.74 26.59
CA ASP A 486 -30.40 -9.00 25.97
C ASP A 486 -29.30 -9.52 25.03
N LEU A 487 -28.56 -10.53 25.50
CA LEU A 487 -27.45 -11.18 24.77
C LEU A 487 -27.91 -12.36 23.91
N THR A 488 -29.21 -12.59 23.76
CA THR A 488 -29.75 -13.69 22.96
C THR A 488 -29.38 -13.51 21.49
N LEU A 489 -28.68 -14.48 20.91
CA LEU A 489 -28.30 -14.45 19.49
C LEU A 489 -29.56 -14.42 18.61
N ARG A 490 -29.75 -13.32 17.89
CA ARG A 490 -30.92 -13.10 17.03
C ARG A 490 -30.58 -12.18 15.85
N PRO A 491 -31.38 -12.19 14.77
CA PRO A 491 -31.21 -11.26 13.66
C PRO A 491 -31.16 -9.81 14.16
N GLY A 492 -30.22 -9.04 13.62
CA GLY A 492 -30.09 -7.60 13.86
C GLY A 492 -30.19 -6.82 12.54
N HIS A 493 -29.41 -5.75 12.44
CA HIS A 493 -29.29 -4.94 11.22
C HIS A 493 -28.38 -5.58 10.17
N GLY A 494 -28.89 -5.75 8.94
CA GLY A 494 -28.13 -6.26 7.81
C GLY A 494 -27.60 -7.69 8.07
N PRO A 495 -26.33 -7.99 7.78
CA PRO A 495 -25.75 -9.30 8.05
C PRO A 495 -25.39 -9.53 9.53
N PHE A 496 -25.53 -8.52 10.40
CA PHE A 496 -25.04 -8.56 11.78
C PHE A 496 -26.11 -9.01 12.77
N LYS A 497 -25.67 -9.68 13.85
CA LYS A 497 -26.54 -10.20 14.92
C LYS A 497 -26.76 -9.17 16.01
N GLN A 498 -27.95 -9.14 16.61
CA GLN A 498 -28.34 -8.08 17.55
C GLN A 498 -27.40 -7.93 18.77
N PRO A 499 -26.94 -9.00 19.45
CA PRO A 499 -26.01 -8.84 20.57
C PRO A 499 -24.67 -8.20 20.18
N TYR A 500 -24.14 -8.50 18.99
CA TYR A 500 -22.96 -7.82 18.46
C TYR A 500 -23.21 -6.32 18.30
N LEU A 501 -24.37 -5.95 17.75
CA LEU A 501 -24.76 -4.55 17.56
C LEU A 501 -24.88 -3.82 18.89
N THR A 502 -25.54 -4.44 19.87
CA THR A 502 -25.70 -3.87 21.21
C THR A 502 -24.35 -3.66 21.89
N LEU A 503 -23.40 -4.60 21.75
CA LEU A 503 -22.07 -4.50 22.36
C LEU A 503 -21.14 -3.50 21.64
N VAL A 504 -21.27 -3.36 20.33
CA VAL A 504 -20.57 -2.31 19.56
C VAL A 504 -21.15 -0.92 19.90
N GLY A 505 -22.46 -0.83 20.11
CA GLY A 505 -23.17 0.38 20.49
C GLY A 505 -23.10 1.48 19.41
N PRO A 506 -23.13 2.77 19.80
CA PRO A 506 -23.16 3.91 18.86
C PRO A 506 -21.81 4.17 18.18
N ALA A 507 -20.81 3.31 18.37
CA ALA A 507 -19.50 3.44 17.76
C ALA A 507 -19.60 3.31 16.22
N GLY A 508 -19.73 4.44 15.53
CA GLY A 508 -19.44 4.58 14.10
C GLY A 508 -20.51 5.31 13.29
N TRP A 509 -20.21 6.55 12.84
CA TRP A 509 -20.78 7.19 11.64
C TRP A 509 -22.28 6.94 11.35
N GLY A 510 -23.16 7.24 12.31
CA GLY A 510 -24.60 7.06 12.13
C GLY A 510 -25.05 5.58 12.12
N ASN A 511 -24.39 4.73 12.90
CA ASN A 511 -24.81 3.35 13.15
C ASN A 511 -26.31 3.33 13.53
N PRO A 512 -27.16 2.51 12.90
CA PRO A 512 -28.60 2.44 13.22
C PRO A 512 -28.92 1.81 14.60
N VAL A 513 -27.95 1.76 15.52
CA VAL A 513 -28.10 1.21 16.89
C VAL A 513 -28.55 2.30 17.84
#